data_AF-A0A1L3IA91-F1
#
_entry.id   AF-A0A1L3IA91-F1
#
_cell.length_a   1.000
_cell.length_b   1.000
_cell.length_c   1.000
_cell.angle_alpha   90.00
_cell.angle_beta   90.00
_cell.angle_gamma   90.00
#
_symmetry.space_group_name_H-M   'P 1'
#
loop_
_entity.id
_entity.type
_entity.pdbx_description
1 polymer ?
#
loop_
_entity_poly.entity_id
_entity_poly.type
_entity_poly.pdbx_seq_one_letter_code
_entity_poly.pdbx_strand_id
1 'polypeptide(L)' 'MANDDQAKGKAKDIGGKIKEEVGDVTGNDELKRDGQTDQAEGKLQKGVGDVKDKLSD' A
#
# COMPACT_ATOMS: atom_id res chain seq x y z
N MET A 1 -18.95 10.80 -1.01
CA MET A 1 -17.88 10.44 -0.07
C MET A 1 -16.63 10.12 -0.88
N ALA A 2 -15.48 10.75 -0.59
CA ALA A 2 -14.23 10.10 -0.97
C ALA A 2 -14.18 8.81 -0.15
N ASN A 3 -14.33 7.66 -0.81
CA ASN A 3 -14.32 6.36 -0.14
C ASN A 3 -13.06 6.27 0.73
N ASP A 4 -13.23 6.19 2.05
CA ASP A 4 -12.15 6.18 3.04
C ASP A 4 -11.09 5.11 2.73
N ASP A 5 -11.52 4.01 2.11
CA ASP A 5 -10.68 2.92 1.57
C ASP A 5 -9.73 3.36 0.45
N GLN A 6 -10.19 4.21 -0.48
CA GLN A 6 -9.35 4.74 -1.55
C GLN A 6 -8.28 5.69 -1.00
N ALA A 7 -8.63 6.48 0.02
CA ALA A 7 -7.70 7.37 0.70
C ALA A 7 -6.66 6.59 1.52
N LYS A 8 -7.09 5.58 2.30
CA LYS A 8 -6.20 4.68 3.03
C LYS A 8 -5.24 3.93 2.11
N GLY A 9 -5.74 3.43 0.98
CA GLY A 9 -4.91 2.76 -0.03
C GLY A 9 -3.83 3.68 -0.58
N LYS A 10 -4.18 4.94 -0.94
CA LYS A 10 -3.21 5.93 -1.40
C LYS A 10 -2.21 6.32 -0.32
N ALA A 11 -2.64 6.46 0.93
CA ALA A 11 -1.76 6.78 2.05
C ALA A 11 -0.72 5.67 2.30
N LYS A 12 -1.14 4.39 2.23
CA LYS A 12 -0.23 3.24 2.29
C LYS A 12 0.76 3.20 1.13
N ASP A 13 0.29 3.45 -0.09
CA ASP A 13 1.15 3.53 -1.29
C ASP A 13 2.23 4.63 -1.13
N ILE A 14 1.86 5.81 -0.62
CA ILE A 14 2.79 6.92 -0.39
C ILE A 14 3.76 6.60 0.75
N GLY A 15 3.27 6.09 1.88
CA GLY A 15 4.12 5.71 3.01
C GLY A 15 5.13 4.61 2.66
N GLY A 16 4.71 3.60 1.89
CA GLY A 16 5.58 2.53 1.42
C GLY A 16 6.68 3.03 0.49
N LYS A 17 6.38 3.97 -0.42
CA LYS A 17 7.40 4.61 -1.27
C LYS A 17 8.41 5.42 -0.46
N ILE A 18 7.94 6.16 0.54
CA ILE A 18 8.83 6.92 1.43
C ILE A 18 9.75 5.97 2.20
N LYS A 19 9.23 4.87 2.77
CA LYS A 19 10.05 3.87 3.45
C LYS A 19 11.07 3.22 2.51
N GLU A 20 10.68 2.94 1.28
CA GLU A 20 11.58 2.37 0.26
C GLU A 20 12.71 3.34 -0.08
N GLU A 21 12.39 4.60 -0.37
CA GLU A 21 13.36 5.62 -0.73
C GLU A 21 14.29 5.96 0.43
N VAL A 22 13.75 6.09 1.66
CA VAL A 22 14.55 6.30 2.86
C VAL A 22 15.42 5.08 3.16
N GLY A 23 14.89 3.86 3.01
CA GLY A 23 15.64 2.62 3.17
C GLY A 23 16.80 2.52 2.18
N ASP A 24 16.57 2.88 0.91
CA ASP A 24 17.60 2.87 -0.13
C ASP A 24 18.70 3.92 0.13
N VAL A 25 18.30 5.14 0.51
CA VAL A 25 19.23 6.25 0.83
C VAL A 25 20.04 5.98 2.09
N THR A 26 19.44 5.36 3.10
CA THR A 26 20.11 5.05 4.38
C THR A 26 20.85 3.71 4.37
N GLY A 27 20.71 2.91 3.31
CA GLY A 27 21.24 1.54 3.25
C GLY A 27 20.55 0.57 4.21
N ASN A 28 19.30 0.85 4.59
CA ASN A 28 18.50 0.02 5.48
C ASN A 28 17.56 -0.89 4.67
N ASP A 29 18.01 -2.11 4.41
CA ASP A 29 17.25 -3.17 3.73
C ASP A 29 15.92 -3.51 4.43
N GLU A 30 15.83 -3.35 5.75
CA GLU A 30 14.61 -3.63 6.51
C GLU A 30 13.52 -2.62 6.16
N LEU A 31 13.84 -1.32 6.17
CA LEU A 31 12.92 -0.25 5.74
C LEU A 31 12.48 -0.42 4.28
N LYS A 32 13.41 -0.81 3.40
CA LYS A 32 13.12 -1.05 1.99
C LYS A 32 12.18 -2.24 1.79
N ARG A 33 12.36 -3.31 2.55
CA ARG A 33 11.49 -4.50 2.52
C ARG A 33 10.12 -4.22 3.12
N ASP A 34 10.07 -3.46 4.21
CA ASP A 34 8.82 -3.08 4.88
C ASP A 34 7.96 -2.23 3.94
N GLY A 35 8.55 -1.24 3.26
CA GLY A 35 7.87 -0.41 2.25
C GLY A 35 7.31 -1.20 1.05
N GLN A 36 8.07 -2.17 0.54
CA GLN A 36 7.61 -3.05 -0.54
C GLN A 36 6.49 -4.00 -0.07
N THR A 37 6.56 -4.48 1.16
CA THR A 37 5.54 -5.36 1.75
C THR A 37 4.23 -4.60 1.93
N ASP A 38 4.28 -3.39 2.50
CA ASP A 38 3.12 -2.49 2.65
C ASP A 38 2.43 -2.21 1.30
N GLN A 39 3.21 -1.97 0.23
CA GLN A 39 2.66 -1.77 -1.11
C GLN A 39 2.00 -3.04 -1.67
N ALA A 40 2.61 -4.21 -1.47
CA ALA A 40 2.06 -5.48 -1.92
C ALA A 40 0.75 -5.80 -1.20
N GLU A 41 0.71 -5.63 0.12
CA GLU A 41 -0.50 -5.79 0.92
C GLU A 41 -1.60 -4.79 0.53
N GLY A 42 -1.24 -3.53 0.27
CA GLY A 42 -2.18 -2.51 -0.20
C GLY A 42 -2.80 -2.85 -1.55
N LYS A 43 -2.02 -3.39 -2.49
CA LYS A 43 -2.51 -3.85 -3.80
C LYS A 43 -3.41 -5.08 -3.68
N LEU A 44 -3.05 -6.03 -2.79
CA LEU A 44 -3.86 -7.20 -2.51
C LEU A 44 -5.19 -6.83 -1.86
N GLN A 45 -5.20 -5.94 -0.86
CA GLN A 45 -6.42 -5.45 -0.22
C GLN A 45 -7.33 -4.72 -1.21
N LYS A 46 -6.77 -3.86 -2.09
CA LYS A 46 -7.55 -3.22 -3.16
C LYS A 46 -8.18 -4.27 -4.07
N GLY A 47 -7.39 -5.18 -4.62
CA GLY A 47 -7.91 -6.22 -5.53
C GLY A 47 -8.97 -7.11 -4.90
N VAL A 48 -8.80 -7.53 -3.65
CA VAL A 48 -9.81 -8.31 -2.92
C VAL A 48 -11.05 -7.48 -2.62
N GLY A 49 -10.88 -6.21 -2.25
CA GLY A 49 -11.98 -5.25 -2.06
C GLY A 49 -12.79 -5.05 -3.33
N ASP A 50 -12.14 -4.73 -4.44
CA ASP A 50 -12.75 -4.51 -5.76
C ASP A 50 -13.53 -5.76 -6.25
N VAL A 51 -12.98 -6.95 -6.01
CA VAL A 51 -13.66 -8.22 -6.34
C VAL A 51 -14.87 -8.45 -5.46
N LYS A 52 -14.76 -8.20 -4.15
CA LYS A 52 -15.85 -8.37 -3.19
C LYS A 52 -17.00 -7.37 -3.43
N ASP A 53 -16.67 -6.13 -3.80
CA ASP A 53 -17.63 -5.11 -4.19
C ASP A 53 -18.41 -5.55 -5.43
N LYS A 54 -17.70 -6.01 -6.48
CA LYS A 54 -18.31 -6.53 -7.72
C LYS A 54 -19.19 -7.77 -7.54
N LEU A 55 -18.92 -8.59 -6.52
CA LEU A 55 -19.70 -9.79 -6.21
C LEU A 55 -20.89 -9.50 -5.28
N SER A 56 -20.87 -8.37 -4.59
CA SER A 56 -21.90 -7.98 -3.62
C SER A 56 -22.93 -6.98 -4.19
N ASP A 57 -22.75 -6.55 -5.44
CA ASP A 57 -23.67 -5.70 -6.22
C ASP A 57 -24.63 -6.54 -7.08
#